data_AF-A0A512PB33-F1
#
_entry.id   AF-A0A512PB33-F1
#
_cell.length_a   1.000
_cell.length_b   1.000
_cell.length_c   1.000
_cell.angle_alpha   90.00
_cell.angle_beta   90.00
_cell.angle_gamma   90.00
#
_symmetry.space_group_name_H-M   'P 1'
#
loop_
_entity.id
_entity.type
_entity.pdbx_description
1 polymer ?
#
loop_
_entity_poly.entity_id
_entity_poly.type
_entity_poly.pdbx_seq_one_letter_code
_entity_poly.pdbx_strand_id
1 'polypeptide(L)'
;MQYIATVVLATADAVADVAPLRLRRPSLPAAVQALGELAQQLGTAGPTRVRRASVLEVDDEGRVLRELGLDGRPLVTADRESVAA
;
A
#
# COMPACT_ATOMS: atom_id res chain seq x y z
N MET A 1 10.82 -6.55 -13.27
CA MET A 1 10.63 -5.77 -12.02
C MET A 1 9.49 -4.77 -12.21
N GLN A 2 8.45 -4.85 -11.38
CA GLN A 2 7.29 -3.94 -11.41
C GLN A 2 6.99 -3.39 -10.01
N TYR A 3 6.23 -2.29 -9.96
CA TYR A 3 5.82 -1.67 -8.69
C TYR A 3 4.30 -1.60 -8.60
N ILE A 4 3.73 -1.94 -7.45
CA ILE A 4 2.29 -1.94 -7.21
C ILE A 4 1.97 -1.00 -6.05
N ALA A 5 1.41 0.16 -6.37
CA ALA A 5 0.84 1.05 -5.36
C ALA A 5 -0.42 0.38 -4.78
N THR A 6 -0.45 0.20 -3.46
CA THR A 6 -1.48 -0.52 -2.73
C THR A 6 -2.09 0.37 -1.65
N VAL A 7 -3.42 0.55 -1.69
CA VAL A 7 -4.17 1.33 -0.70
C VAL A 7 -5.27 0.47 -0.08
N VAL A 8 -5.26 0.35 1.24
CA VAL A 8 -6.31 -0.29 2.04
C VAL A 8 -7.21 0.80 2.59
N LEU A 9 -8.50 0.69 2.30
CA LEU A 9 -9.52 1.61 2.76
C LEU A 9 -10.26 1.01 3.95
N ALA A 10 -10.55 1.85 4.94
CA ALA A 10 -11.51 1.56 5.99
C ALA A 10 -12.71 2.49 5.81
N THR A 11 -13.92 1.95 5.74
CA THR A 11 -15.13 2.75 5.90
C THR A 11 -15.53 2.73 7.37
N ALA A 12 -16.19 3.80 7.84
CA ALA A 12 -16.60 3.95 9.25
C ALA A 12 -17.45 2.78 9.80
N ASP A 13 -18.07 1.98 8.91
CA ASP A 13 -18.96 0.85 9.24
C ASP A 13 -18.40 -0.52 8.80
N ALA A 14 -17.22 -0.58 8.18
CA ALA A 14 -16.69 -1.83 7.66
C ALA A 14 -16.08 -2.71 8.78
N VAL A 15 -16.84 -3.73 9.17
CA VAL A 15 -16.37 -4.89 9.95
C VAL A 15 -15.43 -5.79 9.12
N ALA A 16 -15.39 -5.62 7.79
CA ALA A 16 -14.55 -6.37 6.87
C ALA A 16 -13.64 -5.46 6.06
N ASP A 17 -12.35 -5.80 5.98
CA ASP A 17 -11.37 -5.11 5.13
C ASP A 17 -11.87 -5.05 3.67
N VAL A 18 -12.02 -3.84 3.14
CA VAL A 18 -12.29 -3.64 1.71
C VAL A 18 -11.08 -4.11 0.92
N ALA A 19 -11.30 -4.82 -0.18
CA ALA A 19 -10.22 -5.31 -1.02
C ALA A 19 -9.25 -4.16 -1.40
N PRO A 20 -7.92 -4.36 -1.28
CA PRO A 20 -6.96 -3.30 -1.49
C PRO A 20 -6.99 -2.81 -2.94
N LEU A 21 -7.03 -1.49 -3.11
CA LEU A 21 -6.85 -0.86 -4.42
C LEU A 21 -5.39 -1.03 -4.84
N ARG A 22 -5.17 -1.59 -6.03
CA ARG A 22 -3.85 -1.91 -6.57
C ARG A 22 -3.64 -1.24 -7.93
N LEU A 23 -2.61 -0.41 -8.04
CA LEU A 23 -2.20 0.24 -9.29
C LEU A 23 -0.79 -0.21 -9.67
N ARG A 24 -0.68 -0.94 -10.78
CA ARG A 24 0.61 -1.32 -11.35
C ARG A 24 1.26 -0.12 -12.03
N ARG A 25 2.53 0.10 -11.73
CA ARG A 25 3.34 1.18 -12.27
C ARG A 25 4.71 0.66 -12.74
N PRO A 26 5.26 1.26 -13.80
CA PRO A 26 6.53 0.81 -14.39
C PRO A 26 7.75 1.17 -13.54
N SER A 27 7.60 2.07 -12.56
CA SER A 27 8.70 2.54 -11.72
C SER A 27 8.23 2.93 -10.32
N LEU A 28 9.16 2.93 -9.36
CA LEU A 28 8.91 3.36 -7.99
C LEU A 28 8.40 4.82 -7.91
N PRO A 29 9.01 5.81 -8.60
CA PRO A 29 8.49 7.18 -8.58
C PRO A 29 7.04 7.27 -9.08
N ALA A 30 6.68 6.52 -10.13
CA ALA A 30 5.31 6.49 -10.64
C ALA A 30 4.33 5.81 -9.66
N ALA A 31 4.78 4.80 -8.92
CA ALA A 31 4.00 4.17 -7.86
C ALA A 31 3.76 5.12 -6.69
N VAL A 32 4.79 5.84 -6.22
CA VAL A 32 4.68 6.82 -5.14
C VAL A 32 3.77 7.98 -5.55
N GLN A 33 3.91 8.51 -6.78
CA GLN A 33 3.04 9.56 -7.30
C GLN A 33 1.57 9.10 -7.32
N ALA A 34 1.30 7.90 -7.86
CA ALA A 34 -0.06 7.37 -7.92
C ALA A 34 -0.66 7.13 -6.52
N LEU A 35 0.16 6.74 -5.55
CA LEU A 35 -0.25 6.61 -4.15
C LEU A 35 -0.63 7.97 -3.55
N GLY A 36 0.14 9.03 -3.85
CA GLY A 36 -0.13 10.40 -3.43
C GLY A 36 -1.39 11.00 -4.07
N GLU A 37 -1.64 10.72 -5.35
CA GLU A 37 -2.86 11.11 -6.06
C GLU A 37 -4.09 10.39 -5.47
N LEU A 38 -3.99 9.08 -5.23
CA LEU A 38 -5.03 8.29 -4.58
C LEU A 38 -5.32 8.81 -3.17
N ALA A 39 -4.29 9.07 -2.36
CA ALA A 39 -4.47 9.58 -1.00
C ALA A 39 -5.19 10.93 -0.98
N GLN A 40 -4.89 11.83 -1.93
CA GLN A 40 -5.60 13.10 -2.08
C GLN A 40 -7.06 12.92 -2.48
N GLN A 41 -7.33 12.07 -3.48
CA GLN A 41 -8.70 11.78 -3.92
C GLN A 41 -9.52 11.16 -2.77
N LEU A 42 -8.96 10.16 -2.09
CA LEU A 42 -9.63 9.42 -1.01
C LEU A 42 -9.77 10.26 0.26
N GLY A 43 -8.82 11.17 0.55
CA GLY A 43 -8.94 12.14 1.64
C GLY A 43 -10.15 13.07 1.51
N THR A 44 -10.74 13.16 0.31
CA THR A 44 -11.98 13.92 0.05
C THR A 44 -13.22 13.03 -0.06
N ALA A 45 -13.08 11.70 0.01
CA ALA A 45 -14.14 10.73 -0.26
C ALA A 45 -14.91 10.31 1.02
N GLY A 46 -15.71 11.24 1.58
CA GLY A 46 -16.75 10.93 2.56
C GLY A 46 -16.28 10.15 3.81
N PRO A 47 -17.02 9.13 4.30
CA PRO A 47 -16.66 8.37 5.51
C PRO A 47 -15.53 7.34 5.30
N THR A 48 -14.84 7.38 4.15
CA THR A 48 -13.76 6.45 3.81
C THR A 48 -12.43 7.04 4.25
N ARG A 49 -11.67 6.29 5.06
CA ARG A 49 -10.32 6.67 5.49
C ARG A 49 -9.31 5.70 4.91
N VAL A 50 -8.14 6.21 4.52
CA VAL A 50 -7.00 5.36 4.17
C VAL A 50 -6.45 4.73 5.44
N ARG A 51 -6.54 3.40 5.55
CA ARG A 51 -6.00 2.63 6.68
C ARG A 51 -4.51 2.33 6.49
N ARG A 52 -4.12 1.99 5.26
CA ARG A 52 -2.73 1.67 4.90
C ARG A 52 -2.48 2.09 3.46
N ALA A 53 -1.31 2.66 3.20
CA ALA A 53 -0.83 2.94 1.86
C ALA A 53 0.64 2.50 1.76
N SER A 54 0.96 1.69 0.75
CA SER A 54 2.29 1.11 0.55
C SER A 54 2.55 0.84 -0.93
N VAL A 55 3.81 0.68 -1.31
CA VAL A 55 4.22 0.25 -2.64
C VAL A 55 4.88 -1.11 -2.53
N LEU A 56 4.41 -2.08 -3.31
CA LEU A 56 5.02 -3.40 -3.41
C LEU A 56 5.96 -3.42 -4.61
N GLU A 57 7.22 -3.74 -4.39
CA GLU A 57 8.13 -4.14 -5.47
C GLU A 57 7.90 -5.62 -5.75
N VAL A 58 7.64 -5.96 -7.01
CA VAL A 58 7.37 -7.34 -7.43
C VAL A 58 8.29 -7.79 -8.57
N ASP A 59 8.61 -9.07 -8.58
CA ASP A 59 9.29 -9.71 -9.71
C ASP A 59 8.34 -9.93 -10.90
N ASP A 60 8.87 -10.47 -11.99
CA ASP A 60 8.12 -10.71 -13.22
C ASP A 60 7.14 -11.92 -13.10
N GLU A 61 7.27 -12.73 -12.04
CA GLU A 61 6.32 -13.78 -11.66
C GLU A 61 5.21 -13.25 -10.72
N GLY A 62 5.30 -11.98 -10.32
CA GLY A 62 4.35 -11.31 -9.42
C GLY A 62 4.59 -11.57 -7.94
N ARG A 63 5.74 -12.13 -7.55
CA ARG A 63 6.11 -12.30 -6.14
C ARG A 63 6.56 -10.97 -5.54
N VAL A 64 6.13 -10.68 -4.31
CA VAL A 64 6.53 -9.49 -3.57
C VAL A 64 7.98 -9.65 -3.11
N LEU A 65 8.84 -8.74 -3.56
CA LEU A 65 10.23 -8.64 -3.14
C LEU A 65 10.35 -7.73 -1.92
N ARG A 66 9.66 -6.59 -1.92
CA ARG A 66 9.75 -5.56 -0.88
C ARG A 66 8.44 -4.79 -0.73
N GLU A 67 8.16 -4.33 0.48
CA GLU A 67 7.12 -3.35 0.74
C GLU A 67 7.75 -2.02 1.16
N LEU A 68 7.31 -0.93 0.53
CA LEU A 68 7.84 0.41 0.68
C LEU A 68 6.74 1.36 1.16
N GLY A 69 7.10 2.30 2.03
CA GLY A 69 6.24 3.39 2.48
C GLY A 69 6.09 4.49 1.43
N LEU A 70 5.29 5.50 1.76
CA LEU A 70 5.05 6.69 0.93
C LEU A 70 6.34 7.47 0.64
N ASP A 71 7.32 7.40 1.53
CA ASP A 71 8.65 8.00 1.42
C ASP A 71 9.63 7.13 0.62
N GLY A 72 9.16 6.02 0.04
CA GLY A 72 9.96 5.08 -0.73
C GLY A 72 10.93 4.25 0.11
N ARG A 73 10.85 4.35 1.44
CA ARG A 73 11.68 3.55 2.35
C ARG A 73 11.02 2.21 2.65
N PRO A 74 11.78 1.16 2.96
CA PRO A 74 11.22 -0.11 3.37
C PRO A 74 10.30 0.04 4.57
N LEU A 75 9.07 -0.45 4.44
CA LEU A 75 8.22 -0.70 5.60
C LEU A 75 8.80 -1.93 6.29
N VAL A 76 9.54 -1.70 7.38
CA VAL A 76 9.91 -2.80 8.27
C VAL A 76 8.60 -3.32 8.84
N THR A 77 8.14 -4.48 8.37
CA THR A 77 7.13 -5.22 9.10
C THR A 77 7.77 -5.55 10.44
N ALA A 78 7.43 -4.79 11.47
CA ALA A 78 7.58 -5.21 12.85
C ALA A 78 6.65 -6.41 13.07
N ASP A 79 7.01 -7.54 12.47
CA ASP A 79 6.55 -8.87 12.84
C ASP A 79 7.81 -9.64 13.24
N ARG A 80 8.38 -9.21 14.36
CA ARG A 80 9.31 -10.02 15.14
C ARG A 80 9.26 -9.65 16.63
N GLU A 81 8.05 -9.63 17.17
CA GLU A 81 7.81 -9.97 18.58
C GLU A 81 6.62 -10.92 18.63
N SER A 82 6.84 -12.16 18.19
CA SER A 82 6.13 -13.37 18.63
C SER A 82 6.77 -14.63 18.05
N VAL A 83 8.11 -14.75 18.05
CA VAL A 83 8.79 -16.05 18.09
C VAL A 83 10.06 -15.91 18.93
N ALA A 84 9.99 -16.48 20.13
CA ALA A 84 11.07 -16.91 21.02
C ALA A 84 11.95 -15.84 21.70
N ALA A 85 11.58 -15.49 22.95
CA ALA A 85 12.39 -15.73 24.15
C ALA A 85 11.50 -15.64 25.40
#